data_AF-A0A0D2BGC5-F1
#
_entry.id   AF-A0A0D2BGC5-F1
#
_cell.length_a   1.000
_cell.length_b   1.000
_cell.length_c   1.000
_cell.angle_alpha   90.00
_cell.angle_beta   90.00
_cell.angle_gamma   90.00
#
_symmetry.space_group_name_H-M   'P 1'
#
loop_
_entity.id
_entity.type
_entity.pdbx_description
1 polymer ?
#
loop_
_entity_poly.entity_id
_entity_poly.type
_entity_poly.pdbx_seq_one_letter_code
_entity_poly.pdbx_strand_id
1 'polypeptide(L)'
;MSYYNRSRTTAADQEEVVKLMGCLKAELHSLWLTRPAILRCDPDQIRDRFATEIAELLINQAAISTASYHAEHVDIDRSLGDPVSLTPEAEEGLHWMENLVEANRNVREKLSPGLLRPLFMYAIEHEDSANAQWAIDCMREIKAPIARSDFFSSYAQTLVEEQRNKKRRVTTRWFCYERYGVRPPFL
;
A
#
# COMPACT_ATOMS: atom_id res chain seq x y z
N MET A 1 -18.11 6.10 25.78
CA MET A 1 -16.96 7.02 25.84
C MET A 1 -15.79 6.31 26.52
N SER A 2 -14.90 5.67 25.75
CA SER A 2 -13.67 5.10 26.32
C SER A 2 -12.48 5.23 25.35
N TYR A 3 -11.67 6.25 25.64
CA TYR A 3 -10.21 6.29 25.65
C TYR A 3 -9.40 5.80 24.43
N TYR A 4 -8.93 6.80 23.68
CA TYR A 4 -7.59 6.91 23.09
C TYR A 4 -6.51 6.28 23.99
N ASN A 5 -6.14 5.01 23.79
CA ASN A 5 -5.17 4.34 24.66
C ASN A 5 -3.71 4.42 24.20
N ARG A 6 -3.38 5.52 23.51
CA ARG A 6 -2.25 6.39 23.83
C ARG A 6 -2.67 7.76 23.34
N SER A 7 -3.07 8.62 24.26
CA SER A 7 -3.08 10.05 23.94
C SER A 7 -1.64 10.39 23.54
N ARG A 8 -1.43 10.93 22.35
CA ARG A 8 -0.21 11.70 22.03
C ARG A 8 -0.32 12.99 22.85
N THR A 9 -0.23 12.87 24.17
CA THR A 9 -0.63 13.91 25.13
C THR A 9 0.44 14.97 25.26
N THR A 10 1.69 14.61 24.95
CA THR A 10 2.84 15.50 25.07
C THR A 10 3.58 15.62 23.75
N ALA A 11 4.28 16.74 23.55
CA ALA A 11 5.16 16.93 22.39
C ALA A 11 6.27 15.85 22.35
N ALA A 12 6.71 15.37 23.52
CA ALA A 12 7.70 14.30 23.64
C ALA A 12 7.20 12.97 23.06
N ASP A 13 5.92 12.62 23.27
CA ASP A 13 5.33 11.41 22.68
C ASP A 13 5.29 11.47 21.15
N GLN A 14 5.10 12.66 20.57
CA GLN A 14 5.15 12.83 19.12
C GLN A 14 6.58 12.77 18.59
N GLU A 15 7.54 13.40 19.28
CA GLU A 15 8.95 13.37 18.91
C GLU A 15 9.51 11.94 18.93
N GLU A 16 9.15 11.14 19.94
CA GLU A 16 9.53 9.72 20.01
C GLU A 16 8.99 8.94 18.81
N VAL A 17 7.72 9.13 18.44
CA VAL A 17 7.11 8.45 17.28
C VAL A 17 7.77 8.89 15.98
N VAL A 18 8.03 10.19 15.80
CA VAL A 18 8.75 10.72 14.63
C VAL A 18 10.13 10.08 14.51
N LYS A 19 10.86 9.98 15.62
CA LYS A 19 12.18 9.35 15.65
C LYS A 19 12.12 7.87 15.30
N LEU A 20 11.19 7.12 15.91
CA LEU A 20 11.03 5.69 15.65
C LEU A 20 10.66 5.41 14.18
N MET A 21 9.74 6.18 13.62
CA MET A 21 9.36 6.06 12.21
C MET A 21 10.50 6.47 11.27
N GLY A 22 11.29 7.49 11.64
CA GLY A 22 12.49 7.87 10.89
C GLY A 22 13.52 6.75 10.84
N CYS A 23 13.76 6.07 11.99
CA CYS A 23 14.61 4.87 12.03
C CYS A 23 14.06 3.75 11.15
N LEU A 24 12.76 3.45 11.25
CA LEU A 24 12.11 2.42 10.44
C LEU A 24 12.22 2.72 8.93
N LYS A 25 11.97 3.96 8.53
CA LYS A 25 12.11 4.41 7.12
C LYS A 25 13.55 4.25 6.63
N ALA A 26 14.54 4.56 7.46
CA ALA A 26 15.95 4.38 7.12
C ALA A 26 16.35 2.89 6.99
N GLU A 27 15.85 2.03 7.88
CA GLU A 27 16.06 0.58 7.80
C GLU A 27 15.41 -0.01 6.54
N LEU A 28 14.16 0.37 6.25
CA LEU A 28 13.44 -0.06 5.06
C LEU A 28 14.19 0.36 3.78
N HIS A 29 14.66 1.60 3.73
CA HIS A 29 15.47 2.10 2.62
C HIS A 29 16.82 1.36 2.49
N SER A 30 17.47 1.02 3.60
CA SER A 30 18.70 0.22 3.59
C SER A 30 18.47 -1.19 3.03
N LEU A 31 17.38 -1.85 3.44
CA LEU A 31 16.97 -3.15 2.89
C LEU A 31 16.67 -3.04 1.40
N TRP A 32 16.02 -1.95 0.97
CA TRP A 32 15.75 -1.68 -0.43
C TRP A 32 17.04 -1.55 -1.25
N LEU A 33 18.03 -0.80 -0.78
CA LEU A 33 19.32 -0.65 -1.46
C LEU A 33 20.12 -1.95 -1.51
N THR A 34 20.04 -2.76 -0.45
CA THR A 34 20.77 -4.04 -0.32
C THR A 34 20.02 -5.24 -0.89
N ARG A 35 18.88 -5.00 -1.55
CA ARG A 35 18.01 -6.07 -2.06
C ARG A 35 18.74 -7.05 -3.00
N PRO A 36 18.33 -8.33 -3.02
CA PRO A 36 18.90 -9.34 -3.92
C PRO A 36 18.97 -8.87 -5.37
N ALA A 37 20.02 -9.28 -6.10
CA ALA A 37 20.23 -8.87 -7.48
C ALA A 37 19.02 -9.15 -8.39
N ILE A 38 18.28 -10.22 -8.12
CA ILE A 38 17.10 -10.60 -8.88
C ILE A 38 15.95 -9.59 -8.77
N LEU A 39 15.87 -8.84 -7.65
CA LEU A 39 14.91 -7.74 -7.46
C LEU A 39 15.40 -6.41 -8.07
N ARG A 40 16.61 -6.41 -8.65
CA ARG A 40 17.22 -5.26 -9.36
C ARG A 40 17.32 -5.48 -10.86
N CYS A 41 17.14 -6.70 -11.32
CA CYS A 41 17.17 -7.03 -12.74
C CYS A 41 15.93 -6.49 -13.45
N ASP A 42 16.14 -6.06 -14.69
CA ASP A 42 15.04 -5.78 -15.60
C ASP A 42 14.29 -7.08 -15.95
N PRO A 43 12.96 -7.06 -16.15
CA PRO A 43 12.21 -8.24 -16.57
C PRO A 43 12.81 -9.01 -17.75
N ASP A 44 13.35 -8.31 -18.75
CA ASP A 44 13.94 -8.95 -19.93
C ASP A 44 15.24 -9.69 -19.58
N GLN A 45 16.04 -9.14 -18.66
CA GLN A 45 17.24 -9.83 -18.15
C GLN A 45 16.90 -11.10 -17.36
N ILE A 46 15.72 -11.15 -16.73
CA ILE A 46 15.24 -12.35 -16.04
C ILE A 46 14.76 -13.37 -17.08
N ARG A 47 14.01 -12.94 -18.11
CA ARG A 47 13.57 -13.82 -19.20
C ARG A 47 14.73 -14.44 -19.97
N ASP A 48 15.83 -13.72 -20.14
CA ASP A 48 17.04 -14.23 -20.82
C ASP A 48 17.78 -15.31 -20.01
N ARG A 49 17.58 -15.37 -18.69
CA ARG A 49 18.37 -16.22 -17.78
C ARG A 49 17.61 -17.40 -17.21
N PHE A 50 16.28 -17.39 -17.29
CA PHE A 50 15.41 -18.40 -16.70
C PHE A 50 14.41 -18.92 -17.73
N ALA A 51 13.95 -20.15 -17.55
CA ALA A 51 12.82 -20.66 -18.29
C ALA A 51 11.59 -19.76 -18.06
N THR A 52 10.76 -19.56 -19.08
CA THR A 52 9.63 -18.61 -19.08
C THR A 52 8.75 -18.72 -17.84
N GLU A 53 8.37 -19.93 -17.43
CA GLU A 53 7.52 -20.15 -16.26
C GLU A 53 8.15 -19.62 -14.95
N ILE A 54 9.46 -19.83 -14.78
CA ILE A 54 10.21 -19.38 -13.61
C ILE A 54 10.46 -17.88 -13.69
N ALA A 55 10.81 -17.37 -14.88
CA ALA A 55 11.02 -15.95 -15.12
C ALA A 55 9.78 -15.13 -14.75
N GLU A 56 8.60 -15.53 -15.22
CA GLU A 56 7.35 -14.81 -14.96
C GLU A 56 6.89 -14.91 -13.49
N LEU A 57 7.29 -15.95 -12.75
CA LEU A 57 7.10 -16.01 -11.30
C LEU A 57 8.01 -15.02 -10.59
N LEU A 58 9.29 -14.97 -10.96
CA LEU A 58 10.29 -14.08 -10.35
C LEU A 58 10.00 -12.61 -10.64
N ILE A 59 9.65 -12.27 -11.89
CA ILE A 59 9.25 -10.92 -12.29
C ILE A 59 8.06 -10.47 -11.46
N ASN A 60 7.04 -11.31 -11.31
CA ASN A 60 5.87 -10.99 -10.50
C ASN A 60 6.22 -10.82 -9.00
N GLN A 61 7.06 -11.68 -8.44
CA GLN A 61 7.49 -11.52 -7.03
C GLN A 61 8.33 -10.26 -6.83
N ALA A 62 9.19 -9.92 -7.80
CA ALA A 62 9.94 -8.68 -7.77
C ALA A 62 9.03 -7.46 -7.83
N ALA A 63 8.04 -7.52 -8.71
CA ALA A 63 7.01 -6.50 -8.83
C ALA A 63 6.23 -6.31 -7.52
N ILE A 64 5.69 -7.38 -6.93
CA ILE A 64 4.96 -7.32 -5.66
C ILE A 64 5.85 -6.74 -4.54
N SER A 65 7.12 -7.15 -4.48
CA SER A 65 8.06 -6.65 -3.46
C SER A 65 8.30 -5.14 -3.59
N THR A 66 8.44 -4.65 -4.83
CA THR A 66 8.56 -3.23 -5.13
C THR A 66 7.31 -2.46 -4.73
N ALA A 67 6.12 -2.97 -5.12
CA ALA A 67 4.84 -2.35 -4.78
C ALA A 67 4.64 -2.27 -3.26
N SER A 68 4.96 -3.34 -2.54
CA SER A 68 4.91 -3.37 -1.07
C SER A 68 5.86 -2.36 -0.44
N TYR A 69 7.09 -2.24 -0.93
CA TYR A 69 8.05 -1.24 -0.43
C TYR A 69 7.49 0.18 -0.54
N HIS A 70 6.95 0.56 -1.70
CA HIS A 70 6.35 1.89 -1.87
C HIS A 70 5.10 2.08 -1.01
N ALA A 71 4.26 1.05 -0.87
CA ALA A 71 3.09 1.09 0.00
C ALA A 71 3.45 1.33 1.48
N GLU A 72 4.52 0.71 1.98
CA GLU A 72 5.00 0.96 3.36
C GLU A 72 5.50 2.38 3.55
N HIS A 73 6.18 2.95 2.55
CA HIS A 73 6.60 4.36 2.59
C HIS A 73 5.39 5.30 2.70
N VAL A 74 4.33 5.05 1.91
CA VAL A 74 3.07 5.80 1.99
C VAL A 74 2.43 5.65 3.38
N ASP A 75 2.41 4.46 3.96
CA ASP A 75 1.81 4.22 5.28
C ASP A 75 2.58 4.92 6.42
N ILE A 76 3.92 4.94 6.33
CA ILE A 76 4.78 5.65 7.29
C ILE A 76 4.52 7.16 7.20
N ASP A 77 4.55 7.74 6.00
CA ASP A 77 4.33 9.16 5.78
C ASP A 77 2.90 9.56 6.24
N ARG A 78 1.91 8.72 5.97
CA ARG A 78 0.54 8.88 6.44
C ARG A 78 0.40 8.82 7.96
N SER A 79 1.17 7.96 8.63
CA SER A 79 1.12 7.74 10.09
C SER A 79 1.76 8.87 10.90
N LEU A 80 2.72 9.57 10.30
CA LEU A 80 3.42 10.70 10.90
C LEU A 80 2.61 12.01 10.87
N GLY A 81 1.57 12.11 10.04
CA GLY A 81 0.80 13.33 9.90
C GLY A 81 1.50 14.38 9.03
N ASP A 82 0.69 15.31 8.53
CA ASP A 82 0.81 16.20 7.35
C ASP A 82 2.20 16.55 6.75
N PRO A 83 2.26 16.67 5.40
CA PRO A 83 1.24 17.34 4.57
C PRO A 83 0.18 16.43 3.90
N VAL A 84 -0.95 17.07 3.54
CA VAL A 84 -2.05 16.54 2.70
C VAL A 84 -1.53 16.10 1.33
N SER A 85 -0.50 16.78 0.85
CA SER A 85 0.19 16.48 -0.38
C SER A 85 1.04 15.22 -0.23
N LEU A 86 0.97 14.35 -1.22
CA LEU A 86 1.91 13.26 -1.39
C LEU A 86 3.34 13.81 -1.44
N THR A 87 4.27 13.09 -0.82
CA THR A 87 5.70 13.33 -1.06
C THR A 87 6.02 12.93 -2.50
N PRO A 88 6.97 13.60 -3.20
CA PRO A 88 7.36 13.21 -4.55
C PRO A 88 7.72 11.73 -4.66
N GLU A 89 8.34 11.17 -3.61
CA GLU A 89 8.68 9.75 -3.52
C GLU A 89 7.45 8.84 -3.41
N ALA A 90 6.40 9.31 -2.73
CA ALA A 90 5.12 8.62 -2.67
C ALA A 90 4.34 8.71 -4.00
N GLU A 91 4.38 9.85 -4.69
CA GLU A 91 3.82 10.00 -6.04
C GLU A 91 4.50 9.06 -7.04
N GLU A 92 5.84 9.02 -7.02
CA GLU A 92 6.61 8.11 -7.86
C GLU A 92 6.27 6.65 -7.54
N GLY A 93 6.16 6.31 -6.25
CA GLY A 93 5.75 4.98 -5.81
C GLY A 93 4.35 4.59 -6.27
N LEU A 94 3.39 5.52 -6.25
CA LEU A 94 2.04 5.31 -6.75
C LEU A 94 2.03 5.08 -8.27
N HIS A 95 2.78 5.88 -9.03
CA HIS A 95 2.90 5.69 -10.47
C HIS A 95 3.55 4.35 -10.82
N TRP A 96 4.57 3.94 -10.07
CA TRP A 96 5.15 2.60 -10.20
C TRP A 96 4.14 1.49 -9.94
N MET A 97 3.32 1.61 -8.88
CA MET A 97 2.28 0.63 -8.56
C MET A 97 1.24 0.52 -9.67
N GLU A 98 0.83 1.64 -10.27
CA GLU A 98 -0.12 1.67 -11.40
C GLU A 98 0.42 0.91 -12.62
N ASN A 99 1.60 1.31 -13.11
CA ASN A 99 2.26 0.68 -14.25
C ASN A 99 2.46 -0.82 -14.04
N LEU A 100 2.78 -1.22 -12.81
CA LEU A 100 3.04 -2.60 -12.43
C LEU A 100 1.77 -3.46 -12.40
N VAL A 101 0.66 -2.92 -11.89
CA VAL A 101 -0.64 -3.60 -11.88
C VAL A 101 -1.15 -3.77 -13.31
N GLU A 102 -1.03 -2.74 -14.16
CA GLU A 102 -1.39 -2.82 -15.57
C GLU A 102 -0.55 -3.86 -16.33
N ALA A 103 0.77 -3.85 -16.14
CA ALA A 103 1.65 -4.84 -16.73
C ALA A 103 1.29 -6.28 -16.29
N ASN A 104 0.94 -6.48 -15.01
CA ASN A 104 0.52 -7.78 -14.50
C ASN A 104 -0.83 -8.23 -15.07
N ARG A 105 -1.79 -7.32 -15.22
CA ARG A 105 -3.10 -7.63 -15.80
C ARG A 105 -2.98 -8.06 -17.28
N ASN A 106 -2.02 -7.50 -18.01
CA ASN A 106 -1.76 -7.88 -19.41
C ASN A 106 -1.16 -9.29 -19.57
N VAL A 107 -0.41 -9.76 -18.57
CA VAL A 107 0.30 -11.05 -18.63
C VAL A 107 -0.49 -12.18 -17.97
N ARG A 108 -1.33 -11.88 -16.97
CA ARG A 108 -2.04 -12.88 -16.17
C ARG A 108 -3.55 -12.61 -16.15
N GLU A 109 -4.32 -13.68 -16.25
CA GLU A 109 -5.78 -13.62 -16.11
C GLU A 109 -6.25 -13.18 -14.71
N LYS A 110 -5.40 -13.29 -13.68
CA LYS A 110 -5.75 -12.99 -12.29
C LYS A 110 -4.66 -12.19 -11.59
N LEU A 111 -5.08 -11.14 -10.89
CA LEU A 111 -4.21 -10.32 -10.05
C LEU A 111 -3.73 -11.08 -8.81
N SER A 112 -2.47 -10.84 -8.45
CA SER A 112 -1.87 -11.46 -7.27
C SER A 112 -2.47 -10.91 -5.97
N PRO A 113 -2.77 -11.76 -4.97
CA PRO A 113 -3.16 -11.33 -3.63
C PRO A 113 -2.14 -10.41 -2.95
N GLY A 114 -0.86 -10.52 -3.32
CA GLY A 114 0.20 -9.66 -2.78
C GLY A 114 0.03 -8.18 -3.13
N LEU A 115 -0.77 -7.85 -4.14
CA LEU A 115 -1.06 -6.47 -4.54
C LEU A 115 -2.16 -5.82 -3.70
N LEU A 116 -2.82 -6.56 -2.81
CA LEU A 116 -3.96 -6.06 -2.05
C LEU A 116 -3.61 -4.86 -1.16
N ARG A 117 -2.54 -4.96 -0.36
CA ARG A 117 -2.07 -3.86 0.50
C ARG A 117 -1.58 -2.66 -0.34
N PRO A 118 -0.75 -2.84 -1.37
CA PRO A 118 -0.41 -1.77 -2.31
C PRO A 118 -1.61 -1.04 -2.92
N LEU A 119 -2.59 -1.78 -3.45
CA LEU A 119 -3.81 -1.21 -4.03
C LEU A 119 -4.68 -0.50 -2.99
N PHE A 120 -4.76 -1.04 -1.77
CA PHE A 120 -5.45 -0.39 -0.67
C PHE A 120 -4.82 0.95 -0.32
N MET A 121 -3.49 1.00 -0.20
CA MET A 121 -2.74 2.24 0.06
C MET A 121 -2.90 3.24 -1.09
N TYR A 122 -2.84 2.77 -2.34
CA TYR A 122 -3.08 3.61 -3.52
C TYR A 122 -4.47 4.27 -3.48
N ALA A 123 -5.50 3.48 -3.19
CA ALA A 123 -6.89 3.95 -3.19
C ALA A 123 -7.16 5.04 -2.15
N ILE A 124 -6.63 4.87 -0.93
CA ILE A 124 -6.92 5.78 0.20
C ILE A 124 -6.08 7.06 0.18
N GLU A 125 -5.08 7.12 -0.68
CA GLU A 125 -4.14 8.22 -0.78
C GLU A 125 -4.48 9.17 -1.93
N HIS A 126 -5.21 8.70 -2.95
CA HIS A 126 -5.74 9.56 -4.00
C HIS A 126 -7.02 10.27 -3.56
N GLU A 127 -7.04 11.59 -3.70
CA GLU A 127 -8.26 12.39 -3.52
C GLU A 127 -9.24 12.20 -4.70
N ASP A 128 -8.71 11.98 -5.90
CA ASP A 128 -9.47 11.79 -7.13
C ASP A 128 -10.33 10.51 -7.11
N SER A 129 -11.57 10.67 -7.56
CA SER A 129 -12.56 9.60 -7.71
C SER A 129 -12.17 8.55 -8.73
N ALA A 130 -11.50 8.92 -9.82
CA ALA A 130 -11.16 7.95 -10.86
C ALA A 130 -10.07 6.99 -10.40
N ASN A 131 -8.93 7.50 -9.92
CA ASN A 131 -7.79 6.68 -9.50
C ASN A 131 -8.13 5.80 -8.28
N ALA A 132 -8.85 6.35 -7.30
CA ALA A 132 -9.31 5.56 -6.17
C ALA A 132 -10.27 4.43 -6.61
N GLN A 133 -11.17 4.71 -7.55
CA GLN A 133 -12.12 3.71 -8.06
C GLN A 133 -11.40 2.61 -8.87
N TRP A 134 -10.43 2.97 -9.69
CA TRP A 134 -9.59 2.01 -10.42
C TRP A 134 -8.93 1.00 -9.47
N ALA A 135 -8.29 1.48 -8.40
CA ALA A 135 -7.64 0.60 -7.44
C ALA A 135 -8.63 -0.30 -6.70
N ILE A 136 -9.82 0.23 -6.37
CA ILE A 136 -10.92 -0.56 -5.77
C ILE A 136 -11.38 -1.67 -6.71
N ASP A 137 -11.51 -1.38 -8.00
CA ASP A 137 -11.90 -2.37 -9.01
C ASP A 137 -10.82 -3.44 -9.18
N CYS A 138 -9.54 -3.06 -9.21
CA CYS A 138 -8.43 -4.01 -9.18
C CYS A 138 -8.47 -4.91 -7.94
N MET A 139 -8.79 -4.36 -6.75
CA MET A 139 -8.94 -5.19 -5.54
C MET A 139 -10.07 -6.21 -5.68
N ARG A 140 -11.20 -5.86 -6.30
CA ARG A 140 -12.35 -6.79 -6.51
C ARG A 140 -12.01 -7.96 -7.44
N GLU A 141 -11.05 -7.77 -8.34
CA GLU A 141 -10.56 -8.81 -9.25
C GLU A 141 -9.63 -9.82 -8.58
N ILE A 142 -9.07 -9.49 -7.41
CA ILE A 142 -8.26 -10.42 -6.62
C ILE A 142 -9.18 -11.52 -6.07
N LYS A 143 -9.28 -12.64 -6.77
CA LYS A 143 -10.06 -13.81 -6.33
C LYS A 143 -9.17 -14.85 -5.66
N ALA A 144 -8.78 -14.58 -4.42
CA ALA A 144 -8.06 -15.54 -3.58
C ALA A 144 -8.77 -15.77 -2.25
N PRO A 145 -8.95 -17.05 -1.81
CA PRO A 145 -9.64 -17.38 -0.58
C PRO A 145 -9.04 -16.71 0.67
N ILE A 146 -7.73 -16.49 0.65
CA ILE A 146 -6.98 -15.87 1.74
C ILE A 146 -7.08 -14.34 1.75
N ALA A 147 -7.41 -13.71 0.62
CA ALA A 147 -7.19 -12.29 0.42
C ALA A 147 -8.29 -11.38 0.96
N ARG A 148 -9.45 -11.90 1.40
CA ARG A 148 -10.61 -11.10 1.89
C ARG A 148 -10.87 -9.83 1.04
N SER A 149 -10.68 -9.93 -0.28
CA SER A 149 -10.63 -8.80 -1.21
C SER A 149 -11.96 -8.04 -1.28
N ASP A 150 -13.09 -8.74 -1.15
CA ASP A 150 -14.42 -8.11 -1.09
C ASP A 150 -14.57 -7.21 0.14
N PHE A 151 -14.00 -7.62 1.28
CA PHE A 151 -13.98 -6.78 2.48
C PHE A 151 -13.09 -5.55 2.27
N PHE A 152 -11.86 -5.74 1.78
CA PHE A 152 -10.90 -4.64 1.62
C PHE A 152 -11.32 -3.64 0.55
N SER A 153 -11.92 -4.08 -0.56
CA SER A 153 -12.48 -3.19 -1.57
C SER A 153 -13.66 -2.36 -1.05
N SER A 154 -14.59 -2.99 -0.32
CA SER A 154 -15.71 -2.28 0.32
C SER A 154 -15.21 -1.30 1.39
N TYR A 155 -14.23 -1.73 2.17
CA TYR A 155 -13.62 -0.92 3.21
C TYR A 155 -12.90 0.30 2.62
N ALA A 156 -12.08 0.11 1.59
CA ALA A 156 -11.42 1.19 0.86
C ALA A 156 -12.42 2.19 0.29
N GLN A 157 -13.50 1.70 -0.35
CA GLN A 157 -14.56 2.55 -0.88
C GLN A 157 -15.17 3.45 0.21
N THR A 158 -15.63 2.85 1.31
CA THR A 158 -16.24 3.62 2.41
C THR A 158 -15.27 4.60 3.06
N LEU A 159 -13.99 4.24 3.12
CA LEU A 159 -12.96 5.10 3.70
C LEU A 159 -12.68 6.30 2.78
N VAL A 160 -12.57 6.10 1.47
CA VAL A 160 -12.39 7.17 0.48
C VAL A 160 -13.58 8.14 0.50
N GLU A 161 -14.80 7.62 0.55
CA GLU A 161 -16.02 8.44 0.68
C GLU A 161 -15.99 9.30 1.95
N GLU A 162 -15.59 8.72 3.09
CA GLU A 162 -15.48 9.45 4.35
C GLU A 162 -14.38 10.50 4.36
N GLN A 163 -13.24 10.22 3.72
CA GLN A 163 -12.17 11.20 3.55
C GLN A 163 -12.63 12.40 2.73
N ARG A 164 -13.41 12.18 1.67
CA ARG A 164 -14.01 13.24 0.87
C ARG A 164 -15.01 14.07 1.66
N ASN A 165 -15.92 13.39 2.37
CA ASN A 165 -16.92 14.07 3.19
C ASN A 165 -16.29 14.97 4.26
N LYS A 166 -15.18 14.53 4.85
CA LYS A 166 -14.45 15.26 5.89
C LYS A 166 -13.35 16.18 5.35
N LYS A 167 -13.06 16.13 4.04
CA LYS A 167 -11.95 16.81 3.35
C LYS A 167 -10.61 16.66 4.07
N ARG A 168 -10.35 15.46 4.60
CA ARG A 168 -9.12 15.13 5.34
C ARG A 168 -8.89 13.63 5.36
N ARG A 169 -7.62 13.23 5.54
CA ARG A 169 -7.28 11.81 5.80
C ARG A 169 -8.01 11.31 7.05
N VAL A 170 -8.61 10.14 6.93
CA VAL A 170 -9.30 9.46 8.04
C VAL A 170 -8.39 8.34 8.55
N THR A 171 -8.30 8.21 9.88
CA THR A 171 -7.52 7.13 10.49
C THR A 171 -8.17 5.79 10.17
N THR A 172 -7.50 5.01 9.32
CA THR A 172 -7.97 3.69 8.85
C THR A 172 -8.34 2.79 10.03
N ARG A 173 -7.45 2.66 11.01
CA ARG A 173 -7.69 1.83 12.19
C ARG A 173 -8.97 2.16 12.96
N TRP A 174 -9.20 3.44 13.20
CA TRP A 174 -10.33 3.89 14.02
C TRP A 174 -11.64 3.77 13.25
N PHE A 175 -11.61 4.15 11.97
CA PHE A 175 -12.75 4.04 11.08
C PHE A 175 -13.22 2.59 10.90
N CYS A 176 -12.28 1.64 10.72
CA CYS A 176 -12.61 0.22 10.62
C CYS A 176 -13.34 -0.28 11.89
N TYR A 177 -12.83 0.09 13.06
CA TYR A 177 -13.43 -0.30 14.33
C TYR A 177 -14.84 0.27 14.53
N GLU A 178 -15.01 1.56 14.25
CA GLU A 178 -16.30 2.24 14.38
C GLU A 178 -17.36 1.71 13.40
N ARG A 179 -16.96 1.51 12.13
CA ARG A 179 -17.89 1.19 11.05
C ARG A 179 -18.22 -0.30 10.95
N TYR A 180 -17.26 -1.18 11.22
CA TYR A 180 -17.38 -2.62 10.99
C TYR A 180 -17.28 -3.45 12.27
N GLY A 181 -17.01 -2.84 13.43
CA GLY A 181 -16.89 -3.55 14.72
C GLY A 181 -15.69 -4.52 14.79
N VAL A 182 -14.81 -4.49 13.78
CA VAL A 182 -13.61 -5.31 13.69
C VAL A 182 -12.39 -4.41 13.86
N ARG A 183 -11.39 -4.90 14.59
CA ARG A 183 -10.05 -4.32 14.47
C ARG A 183 -9.56 -4.66 13.06
N PRO A 184 -8.95 -3.71 12.32
CA PRO A 184 -8.50 -4.00 10.98
C PRO A 184 -7.67 -5.29 11.01
N PRO A 185 -8.03 -6.31 10.21
CA PRO A 185 -7.12 -7.41 10.00
C PRO A 185 -5.87 -6.79 9.37
N PHE A 186 -4.72 -7.09 9.97
CA PHE A 186 -3.42 -6.63 9.51
C PHE A 186 -3.36 -6.76 7.98
N LEU A 187 -3.29 -5.63 7.29
CA LEU A 187 -2.62 -5.56 6.00
C LEU A 187 -1.13 -5.57 6.30
#